data_AF-A0A356C0F9-F1
#
_entry.id   AF-A0A356C0F9-F1
#
_cell.length_a   1.000
_cell.length_b   1.000
_cell.length_c   1.000
_cell.angle_alpha   90.00
_cell.angle_beta   90.00
_cell.angle_gamma   90.00
#
_symmetry.space_group_name_H-M   'P 1'
#
loop_
_entity.id
_entity.type
_entity.pdbx_description
1 polymer ?
#
loop_
_entity_poly.entity_id
_entity_poly.type
_entity_poly.pdbx_seq_one_letter_code
_entity_poly.pdbx_strand_id
1 'polypeptide(L)' 'MYVIDGGQARKRDVQFGLLQGNAVQIVRGLELGEQVIISSYDAFRHFDEIQILPEGGHAL' A
#
# COMPACT_ATOMS: atom_id res chain seq x y z
N MET A 1 -5.33 -0.33 2.95
CA MET A 1 -4.06 -0.46 2.19
C MET A 1 -3.19 0.73 2.51
N TYR A 2 -1.86 0.60 2.57
CA TYR A 2 -0.98 1.76 2.74
C TYR A 2 -0.58 2.33 1.38
N VAL A 3 -0.84 3.61 1.17
CA VAL A 3 -0.45 4.37 -0.03
C VAL A 3 0.75 5.23 0.33
N ILE A 4 1.78 5.16 -0.51
CA ILE A 4 3.02 5.91 -0.36
C ILE A 4 2.83 7.31 -0.94
N ASP A 5 3.15 8.30 -0.12
CA ASP A 5 3.14 9.73 -0.45
C ASP A 5 4.48 10.32 0.01
N GLY A 6 5.43 10.37 -0.92
CA GLY A 6 6.82 10.76 -0.63
C GLY A 6 7.49 9.83 0.37
N GLY A 7 7.89 10.36 1.52
CA GLY A 7 8.55 9.58 2.59
C GLY A 7 7.59 8.92 3.57
N GLN A 8 6.27 9.01 3.38
CA GLN A 8 5.29 8.50 4.34
C GLN A 8 4.30 7.57 3.65
N ALA A 9 3.72 6.66 4.43
CA ALA A 9 2.67 5.76 3.99
C ALA A 9 1.44 5.93 4.88
N ARG A 10 0.28 6.16 4.26
CA ARG A 10 -0.99 6.33 5.00
C ARG A 10 -1.96 5.22 4.68
N LYS A 11 -2.70 4.76 5.70
CA LYS A 11 -3.84 3.87 5.47
C LYS A 11 -4.88 4.57 4.62
N ARG A 12 -5.34 3.86 3.62
CA ARG A 12 -6.48 4.23 2.79
C ARG A 12 -7.46 3.07 2.71
N ASP A 13 -8.73 3.42 2.77
CA ASP A 13 -9.81 2.50 2.49
C ASP A 13 -9.85 2.23 0.99
N VAL A 14 -9.64 0.97 0.64
CA VAL A 14 -9.56 0.52 -0.75
C VAL A 14 -10.53 -0.62 -0.94
N GLN A 15 -11.33 -0.53 -2.00
CA GLN A 15 -12.27 -1.57 -2.37
C GLN A 15 -11.61 -2.54 -3.34
N PHE A 16 -11.45 -3.78 -2.90
CA PHE A 16 -10.95 -4.87 -3.73
C PHE A 16 -12.08 -5.52 -4.53
N GLY A 17 -11.75 -5.98 -5.74
CA GLY A 17 -12.65 -6.67 -6.65
C GLY A 17 -12.20 -8.12 -6.87
N LEU A 18 -12.09 -8.52 -8.13
CA LEU A 18 -11.69 -9.86 -8.53
C LEU A 18 -10.24 -10.17 -8.09
N LEU A 19 -10.01 -11.43 -7.71
CA LEU A 19 -8.68 -11.99 -7.48
C LEU A 19 -8.32 -12.91 -8.65
N GLN A 20 -7.15 -12.72 -9.25
CA GLN A 20 -6.64 -13.55 -10.34
C GLN A 20 -5.17 -13.88 -10.10
N GLY A 21 -4.90 -15.11 -9.62
CA GLY A 21 -3.55 -15.53 -9.26
C GLY A 21 -2.99 -14.69 -8.13
N ASN A 22 -1.88 -13.98 -8.41
CA ASN A 22 -1.22 -13.06 -7.48
C ASN A 22 -1.66 -11.59 -7.65
N ALA A 23 -2.64 -11.31 -8.51
CA ALA A 23 -3.17 -9.97 -8.74
C ALA A 23 -4.56 -9.80 -8.13
N VAL A 24 -4.82 -8.63 -7.56
CA VAL A 24 -6.15 -8.22 -7.08
C VAL A 24 -6.59 -6.95 -7.81
N GLN A 25 -7.85 -6.92 -8.25
CA GLN A 25 -8.44 -5.74 -8.86
C GLN A 25 -8.73 -4.67 -7.80
N ILE A 26 -8.40 -3.43 -8.11
CA ILE A 26 -8.82 -2.26 -7.32
C ILE A 26 -10.05 -1.66 -7.99
N VAL A 27 -11.16 -1.62 -7.26
CA VAL A 27 -12.42 -1.04 -7.74
C VAL A 27 -12.47 0.46 -7.41
N ARG A 28 -12.00 0.85 -6.22
CA ARG A 28 -12.00 2.24 -5.71
C ARG A 28 -10.91 2.43 -4.66
N GLY A 29 -10.49 3.68 -4.45
CA GLY A 29 -9.59 4.08 -3.36
C GLY A 29 -8.12 4.16 -3.74
N LEU A 30 -7.79 3.93 -5.01
CA LEU A 30 -6.46 4.22 -5.59
C LEU A 30 -6.58 4.84 -6.97
N GLU A 31 -5.57 5.59 -7.37
CA GLU A 31 -5.38 6.14 -8.71
C GLU A 31 -4.14 5.56 -9.41
N LEU A 32 -4.11 5.69 -10.73
CA LEU A 32 -2.96 5.27 -11.53
C LEU A 32 -1.72 6.08 -11.17
N GLY A 33 -0.60 5.38 -10.98
CA GLY A 33 0.67 5.98 -10.57
C GLY A 33 0.88 6.05 -9.05
N GLU A 34 -0.15 5.79 -8.24
CA GLU A 34 0.03 5.64 -6.80
C GLU A 34 0.79 4.35 -6.47
N GLN A 35 1.69 4.45 -5.49
CA GLN A 35 2.47 3.32 -5.01
C GLN A 35 1.90 2.82 -3.68
N VAL A 36 1.95 1.51 -3.45
CA VAL A 36 1.40 0.88 -2.25
C VAL A 36 2.38 -0.10 -1.62
N ILE A 37 2.25 -0.29 -0.30
CA ILE A 37 3.01 -1.31 0.42
C ILE A 37 2.27 -2.65 0.32
N ILE A 38 2.93 -3.65 -0.28
CA ILE A 38 2.37 -5.00 -0.49
C ILE A 38 3.02 -6.09 0.37
N SER A 39 4.11 -5.77 1.08
CA SER A 39 4.90 -6.73 1.85
C SER A 39 5.37 -6.16 3.19
N SER A 40 5.63 -7.06 4.15
CA SER A 40 6.35 -6.78 5.41
C SER A 40 5.79 -5.65 6.30
N TYR A 41 4.50 -5.31 6.17
CA TYR A 41 3.86 -4.24 6.94
C TYR A 41 3.00 -4.73 8.11
N ASP A 42 2.98 -6.04 8.40
CA ASP A 42 2.13 -6.65 9.42
C ASP A 42 2.30 -6.04 10.82
N ALA A 43 3.55 -5.79 11.21
CA ALA A 43 3.90 -5.17 12.48
C ALA A 43 3.35 -3.73 12.61
N PHE A 44 2.99 -3.08 11.51
CA PHE A 44 2.61 -1.67 11.48
C PHE A 44 1.12 -1.45 11.26
N ARG A 45 0.32 -2.50 11.04
CA ARG A 45 -1.13 -2.42 10.72
C ARG A 45 -1.95 -1.64 11.74
N HIS A 46 -1.45 -1.42 12.95
CA HIS A 46 -2.11 -0.64 14.00
C HIS A 46 -1.86 0.87 13.91
N PHE A 47 -0.91 1.33 13.10
CA PHE A 47 -0.66 2.75 12.86
C PHE A 47 -1.44 3.26 11.65
N ASP A 48 -1.99 4.46 11.70
CA ASP A 48 -2.67 5.04 10.53
C ASP A 48 -1.69 5.65 9.53
N GLU A 49 -0.49 6.00 9.99
CA GLU A 49 0.61 6.53 9.19
C GLU A 49 1.94 5.86 9.61
N ILE A 50 2.79 5.59 8.62
CA ILE A 50 4.11 4.97 8.80
C ILE A 50 5.13 5.80 8.04
N GLN A 51 6.26 6.11 8.67
CA GLN A 51 7.41 6.70 7.99
C GLN A 51 8.13 5.63 7.17
N ILE A 52 8.34 5.90 5.89
CA ILE A 52 9.17 5.04 5.03
C ILE A 52 10.61 5.52 5.13
N LEU A 53 11.48 4.59 5.49
CA LEU A 53 12.92 4.79 5.46
C LEU A 53 13.46 4.35 4.10
N PRO A 54 14.43 5.08 3.50
CA PRO A 54 15.02 4.72 2.20
C PRO A 54 15.55 3.30 2.12
N GLU A 55 15.99 2.75 3.25
CA GLU A 55 16.57 1.41 3.35
C GLU A 55 15.52 0.29 3.43
N GLY A 56 14.25 0.63 3.70
CA GLY A 56 13.20 -0.34 3.98
C GLY A 56 12.33 -0.75 2.79
N GLY A 57 12.32 0.05 1.71
CA GLY A 57 11.45 -0.15 0.56
C GLY A 57 12.22 -0.49 -0.72
N HIS A 58 11.93 -1.64 -1.32
CA HIS A 58 12.38 -1.96 -2.68
C HIS A 58 11.20 -1.96 -3.65
N ALA A 59 11.34 -1.22 -4.75
CA ALA A 59 10.41 -1.30 -5.86
C ALA A 59 10.55 -2.65 -6.57
N LEU A 60 9.43 -3.21 -7.03
CA LEU A 60 9.38 -4.37 -7.92
C LEU A 60 9.50 -3.94 -9.38
#